data_AF-A0A3P3TZB2-F1
#
_entry.id   AF-A0A3P3TZB2-F1
#
_cell.length_a   1.000
_cell.length_b   1.000
_cell.length_c   1.000
_cell.angle_alpha   90.00
_cell.angle_beta   90.00
_cell.angle_gamma   90.00
#
_symmetry.space_group_name_H-M   'P 1'
#
loop_
_entity.id
_entity.type
_entity.pdbx_description
1 polymer ?
#
loop_
_entity_poly.entity_id
_entity_poly.type
_entity_poly.pdbx_seq_one_letter_code
_entity_poly.pdbx_strand_id
1 'polypeptide(L)'
;MLVSNQVIREFWEDEFIKYEENSLQKFGLSNETISFLTDVGLPNEEILKKNGINHYFYDSTNFDEKIINNEKYIIVGKQKDISDYYCIKCETDEFVILDGSNVVYINSSIRNYIIFEQICRSEFYKVKAYEEEEMMAAVSRMKEKFVLIEPEALAEGSYWDQYLFPYEIGFL
;
A
#
# COMPACT_ATOMS: atom_id res chain seq x y z
N MET A 1 -4.77 -11.05 -12.19
CA MET A 1 -4.38 -12.24 -11.39
C MET A 1 -5.05 -12.11 -10.03
N LEU A 2 -5.78 -13.11 -9.53
CA LEU A 2 -6.40 -13.05 -8.20
C LEU A 2 -5.46 -13.68 -7.17
N VAL A 3 -4.76 -12.86 -6.39
CA VAL A 3 -3.98 -13.31 -5.22
C VAL A 3 -4.97 -13.63 -4.10
N SER A 4 -4.91 -14.80 -3.48
CA SER A 4 -5.83 -15.14 -2.38
C SER A 4 -5.38 -14.51 -1.06
N ASN A 5 -6.31 -14.32 -0.13
CA ASN A 5 -5.98 -13.83 1.21
C ASN A 5 -4.98 -14.74 1.95
N GLN A 6 -5.03 -16.06 1.71
CA GLN A 6 -4.05 -17.02 2.24
C GLN A 6 -2.63 -16.73 1.73
N VAL A 7 -2.47 -16.46 0.42
CA VAL A 7 -1.17 -16.10 -0.15
C VAL A 7 -0.69 -14.76 0.42
N ILE A 8 -1.61 -13.82 0.65
CA ILE A 8 -1.26 -12.55 1.30
C ILE A 8 -0.68 -12.82 2.70
N ARG A 9 -1.39 -13.63 3.49
CA ARG A 9 -1.02 -13.96 4.87
C ARG A 9 0.32 -14.69 4.98
N GLU A 10 0.56 -15.68 4.11
CA GLU A 10 1.80 -16.46 4.09
C GLU A 10 3.03 -15.59 3.81
N PHE A 11 2.94 -14.64 2.88
CA PHE A 11 4.07 -13.76 2.57
C PHE A 11 4.44 -12.86 3.76
N TRP A 12 3.45 -12.35 4.48
CA TRP A 12 3.65 -11.49 5.65
C TRP A 12 3.75 -12.27 6.96
N GLU A 13 4.00 -13.58 6.90
CA GLU A 13 4.24 -14.45 8.06
C GLU A 13 3.12 -14.38 9.14
N ASP A 14 1.87 -14.11 8.72
CA ASP A 14 0.72 -13.90 9.63
C ASP A 14 0.88 -12.73 10.63
N GLU A 15 1.85 -11.85 10.42
CA GLU A 15 2.16 -10.69 11.26
C GLU A 15 1.30 -9.46 10.88
N PHE A 16 0.02 -9.48 11.26
CA PHE A 16 -0.96 -8.43 10.95
C PHE A 16 -1.57 -7.78 12.19
N ILE A 17 -1.93 -6.50 12.05
CA ILE A 17 -2.85 -5.79 12.93
C ILE A 17 -4.25 -6.37 12.72
N LYS A 18 -4.88 -6.83 13.79
CA LYS A 18 -6.24 -7.38 13.75
C LYS A 18 -7.27 -6.29 14.00
N TYR A 19 -8.19 -6.13 13.06
CA TYR A 19 -9.26 -5.16 13.16
C TYR A 19 -10.58 -5.81 13.53
N GLU A 20 -11.35 -5.16 14.40
CA GLU A 20 -12.72 -5.58 14.71
C GLU A 20 -13.70 -4.92 13.74
N GLU A 21 -14.60 -5.70 13.15
CA GLU A 21 -15.59 -5.21 12.18
C GLU A 21 -16.39 -3.99 12.72
N ASN A 22 -16.86 -4.07 13.96
CA ASN A 22 -17.61 -2.99 14.62
C ASN A 22 -16.81 -1.68 14.71
N SER A 23 -15.48 -1.77 14.84
CA SER A 23 -14.60 -0.60 14.90
C SER A 23 -14.43 0.06 13.53
N LEU A 24 -14.59 -0.71 12.44
CA LEU A 24 -14.44 -0.24 11.06
C LEU A 24 -15.73 0.33 10.48
N GLN A 25 -16.88 -0.25 10.82
CA GLN A 25 -18.20 0.16 10.30
C GLN A 25 -18.53 1.64 10.53
N LYS A 26 -17.97 2.26 11.58
CA LYS A 26 -18.21 3.69 11.88
C LYS A 26 -17.58 4.65 10.86
N PHE A 27 -16.63 4.19 10.04
CA PHE A 27 -15.87 5.05 9.15
C PHE A 27 -16.49 5.21 7.75
N GLY A 28 -17.50 4.41 7.41
CA GLY A 28 -18.17 4.46 6.10
C GLY A 28 -17.37 3.82 4.96
N LEU A 29 -16.45 2.91 5.28
CA LEU A 29 -15.72 2.09 4.31
C LEU A 29 -16.66 1.06 3.65
N SER A 30 -16.33 0.60 2.44
CA SER A 30 -17.13 -0.46 1.83
C SER A 30 -17.02 -1.80 2.58
N ASN A 31 -18.02 -2.67 2.38
CA ASN A 31 -18.01 -4.02 2.92
C ASN A 31 -16.81 -4.85 2.45
N GLU A 32 -16.29 -4.59 1.24
CA GLU A 32 -15.12 -5.31 0.72
C GLU A 32 -13.86 -4.95 1.51
N THR A 33 -13.64 -3.65 1.74
CA THR A 33 -12.51 -3.16 2.55
C THR A 33 -12.63 -3.62 4.00
N ILE A 34 -13.82 -3.54 4.59
CA ILE A 34 -14.06 -4.03 5.96
C ILE A 34 -13.78 -5.54 6.07
N SER A 35 -14.26 -6.32 5.09
CA SER A 35 -14.04 -7.76 5.03
C SER A 35 -12.54 -8.10 4.93
N PHE A 36 -11.80 -7.41 4.05
CA PHE A 36 -10.36 -7.60 3.91
C PHE A 36 -9.60 -7.25 5.20
N LEU A 37 -9.90 -6.10 5.81
CA LEU A 37 -9.24 -5.67 7.05
C LEU A 37 -9.57 -6.59 8.24
N THR A 38 -10.75 -7.20 8.26
CA THR A 38 -11.16 -8.12 9.34
C THR A 38 -10.57 -9.52 9.15
N ASP A 39 -10.54 -10.03 7.91
CA ASP A 39 -10.05 -11.38 7.57
C ASP A 39 -8.52 -11.46 7.53
N VAL A 40 -7.87 -10.43 6.98
CA VAL A 40 -6.40 -10.35 6.82
C VAL A 40 -5.80 -9.29 7.73
N GLY A 41 -6.29 -8.05 7.62
CA GLY A 41 -5.70 -6.90 8.30
C GLY A 41 -4.55 -6.25 7.51
N LEU A 42 -3.77 -5.44 8.21
CA LEU A 42 -2.61 -4.73 7.65
C LEU A 42 -1.32 -5.21 8.33
N PRO A 43 -0.20 -5.36 7.60
CA PRO A 43 1.03 -5.86 8.20
C PRO A 43 1.49 -4.96 9.35
N ASN A 44 1.95 -5.55 10.46
CA ASN A 44 2.41 -4.79 11.62
C ASN A 44 3.77 -4.10 11.36
N GLU A 45 4.16 -3.15 12.23
CA GLU A 45 5.41 -2.39 12.04
C GLU A 45 6.64 -3.30 11.98
N GLU A 46 6.67 -4.40 12.74
CA GLU A 46 7.82 -5.30 12.79
C GLU A 46 8.05 -5.99 11.44
N ILE A 47 7.01 -6.57 10.83
CA ILE A 47 7.14 -7.23 9.53
C ILE A 47 7.37 -6.23 8.40
N LEU A 48 6.78 -5.03 8.46
CA LEU A 48 7.05 -3.97 7.50
C LEU A 48 8.53 -3.56 7.55
N LYS A 49 9.08 -3.35 8.75
CA LYS A 49 10.49 -3.02 8.94
C LYS A 49 11.42 -4.12 8.46
N LYS A 50 11.11 -5.40 8.72
CA LYS A 50 11.86 -6.57 8.21
C LYS A 50 11.95 -6.57 6.68
N ASN A 51 10.90 -6.05 6.02
CA ASN A 51 10.79 -5.92 4.58
C ASN A 51 11.25 -4.54 4.05
N GLY A 52 11.96 -3.74 4.85
CA GLY A 52 12.51 -2.45 4.41
C GLY A 52 11.45 -1.38 4.11
N ILE A 53 10.25 -1.52 4.66
CA ILE A 53 9.17 -0.54 4.53
C ILE A 53 9.22 0.45 5.69
N ASN A 54 9.19 1.75 5.38
CA ASN A 54 9.36 2.84 6.37
C ASN A 54 8.07 3.64 6.63
N HIS A 55 6.95 2.96 6.75
CA HIS A 55 5.71 3.49 7.31
C HIS A 55 5.11 2.46 8.27
N TYR A 56 4.07 2.87 8.98
CA TYR A 56 3.34 1.97 9.86
C TYR A 56 1.85 2.26 9.80
N PHE A 57 1.06 1.21 10.05
CA PHE A 57 -0.40 1.28 10.14
C PHE A 57 -0.84 1.43 11.59
N TYR A 58 -1.99 2.05 11.77
CA TYR A 58 -2.61 2.24 13.07
C TYR A 58 -3.55 1.07 13.39
N ASP A 59 -3.78 0.84 14.67
CA ASP A 59 -4.99 0.16 15.13
C ASP A 59 -6.23 1.00 14.79
N SER A 60 -7.39 0.37 14.57
CA SER A 60 -8.62 1.09 14.20
C SER A 60 -9.11 2.06 15.27
N THR A 61 -8.68 1.91 16.52
CA THR A 61 -8.96 2.88 17.60
C THR A 61 -8.26 4.21 17.40
N ASN A 62 -7.17 4.22 16.62
CA ASN A 62 -6.34 5.38 16.32
C ASN A 62 -6.56 5.91 14.90
N PHE A 63 -7.50 5.34 14.14
CA PHE A 63 -7.92 5.92 12.88
C PHE A 63 -8.55 7.29 13.13
N ASP A 64 -8.22 8.25 12.27
CA ASP A 64 -8.72 9.62 12.33
C ASP A 64 -9.39 9.99 11.00
N GLU A 65 -10.31 10.94 11.03
CA GLU A 65 -11.03 11.40 9.85
C GLU A 65 -10.53 12.76 9.41
N LYS A 66 -10.28 12.92 8.11
CA LYS A 66 -9.88 14.20 7.52
C LYS A 66 -10.75 14.53 6.33
N ILE A 67 -11.19 15.78 6.23
CA ILE A 67 -11.95 16.28 5.08
C ILE A 67 -11.06 17.21 4.28
N ILE A 68 -10.87 16.90 2.99
CA ILE A 68 -10.10 17.71 2.04
C ILE A 68 -10.96 17.87 0.80
N ASN A 69 -11.16 19.12 0.34
CA ASN A 69 -11.96 19.41 -0.85
C ASN A 69 -13.36 18.78 -0.85
N ASN A 70 -14.03 18.77 0.32
CA ASN A 70 -15.33 18.12 0.57
C ASN A 70 -15.34 16.59 0.42
N GLU A 71 -14.18 15.95 0.33
CA GLU A 71 -14.06 14.49 0.31
C GLU A 71 -13.56 13.99 1.68
N LYS A 72 -14.10 12.86 2.14
CA LYS A 72 -13.77 12.25 3.42
C LYS A 72 -12.69 11.18 3.28
N TYR A 73 -11.64 11.29 4.08
CA TYR A 73 -10.51 10.38 4.15
C TYR A 73 -10.38 9.81 5.57
N ILE A 74 -10.06 8.52 5.67
CA ILE A 74 -9.72 7.85 6.92
C ILE A 74 -8.22 7.66 6.96
N ILE A 75 -7.55 8.27 7.93
CA ILE A 75 -6.12 8.07 8.17
C ILE A 75 -5.94 6.71 8.83
N VAL A 76 -5.23 5.81 8.15
CA VAL A 76 -4.99 4.42 8.59
C VAL A 76 -3.52 4.15 8.90
N GLY A 77 -2.63 5.07 8.58
CA GLY A 77 -1.20 4.93 8.84
C GLY A 77 -0.41 6.20 8.53
N LYS A 78 0.90 6.14 8.71
CA LYS A 78 1.79 7.29 8.53
C LYS A 78 3.19 6.87 8.09
N GLN A 79 3.78 7.68 7.21
CA GLN A 79 5.21 7.59 6.90
C GLN A 79 6.05 7.91 8.13
N LYS A 80 7.10 7.13 8.37
CA LYS A 80 8.01 7.40 9.48
C LYS A 80 8.80 8.68 9.21
N ASP A 81 8.96 9.50 10.25
CA ASP A 81 9.79 10.72 10.25
C ASP A 81 9.34 11.86 9.31
N ILE A 82 8.24 11.69 8.56
CA ILE A 82 7.66 12.70 7.66
C ILE A 82 6.18 12.91 8.02
N SER A 83 5.59 14.02 7.59
CA SER A 83 4.19 14.39 7.87
C SER A 83 3.15 13.72 6.95
N ASP A 84 3.52 12.67 6.22
CA ASP A 84 2.67 12.06 5.22
C ASP A 84 1.78 10.97 5.83
N TYR A 85 0.49 11.00 5.48
CA TYR A 85 -0.50 10.07 6.01
C TYR A 85 -1.02 9.12 4.94
N TYR A 86 -1.09 7.84 5.28
CA TYR A 86 -1.75 6.84 4.45
C TYR A 86 -3.23 6.83 4.78
N CYS A 87 -4.07 6.96 3.75
CA CYS A 87 -5.50 7.16 3.92
C CYS A 87 -6.33 6.30 2.97
N ILE A 88 -7.56 6.01 3.39
CA ILE A 88 -8.61 5.43 2.53
C ILE A 88 -9.65 6.52 2.26
N LYS A 89 -9.96 6.77 0.99
CA LYS A 89 -11.05 7.68 0.59
C LYS A 89 -12.39 6.96 0.72
N CYS A 90 -13.32 7.48 1.53
CA CYS A 90 -14.50 6.71 1.96
C CYS A 90 -15.48 6.36 0.82
N GLU A 91 -15.61 7.20 -0.22
CA GLU A 91 -16.58 6.97 -1.29
C GLU A 91 -16.12 5.94 -2.33
N THR A 92 -14.81 5.82 -2.50
CA THR A 92 -14.17 5.03 -3.57
C THR A 92 -13.30 3.90 -3.04
N ASP A 93 -13.02 3.87 -1.74
CA ASP A 93 -12.02 3.02 -1.07
C ASP A 93 -10.58 3.15 -1.62
N GLU A 94 -10.32 4.19 -2.42
CA GLU A 94 -9.00 4.47 -2.96
C GLU A 94 -8.00 4.68 -1.82
N PHE A 95 -6.87 3.98 -1.93
CA PHE A 95 -5.76 4.12 -1.02
C PHE A 95 -4.80 5.19 -1.53
N VAL A 96 -4.53 6.20 -0.69
CA VAL A 96 -3.83 7.43 -1.06
C VAL A 96 -2.83 7.84 0.00
N ILE A 97 -1.83 8.64 -0.39
CA ILE A 97 -1.00 9.42 0.54
C ILE A 97 -1.50 10.86 0.57
N LEU A 98 -1.61 11.41 1.78
CA LEU A 98 -1.79 12.84 2.00
C LEU A 98 -0.45 13.47 2.38
N ASP A 99 0.12 14.25 1.46
CA ASP A 99 1.26 15.14 1.69
C ASP A 99 0.72 16.57 1.85
N GLY A 100 0.51 16.99 3.10
CA GLY A 100 -0.15 18.24 3.44
C GLY A 100 -1.60 18.30 2.95
N SER A 101 -1.82 19.01 1.84
CA SER A 101 -3.12 19.13 1.14
C SER A 101 -3.15 18.41 -0.21
N ASN A 102 -2.01 17.86 -0.65
CA ASN A 102 -1.91 17.10 -1.89
C ASN A 102 -2.37 15.67 -1.63
N VAL A 103 -3.13 15.12 -2.57
CA VAL A 103 -3.59 13.73 -2.55
C VAL A 103 -2.85 12.98 -3.66
N VAL A 104 -2.08 11.97 -3.28
CA VAL A 104 -1.34 11.12 -4.21
C VAL A 104 -2.01 9.75 -4.27
N TYR A 105 -2.46 9.36 -5.45
CA TYR A 105 -3.06 8.05 -5.67
C TYR A 105 -2.02 6.93 -5.51
N ILE A 106 -2.37 5.89 -4.76
CA ILE A 106 -1.55 4.68 -4.65
C ILE A 106 -2.21 3.51 -5.36
N ASN A 107 -3.42 3.14 -4.92
CA ASN A 107 -4.18 2.02 -5.47
C ASN A 107 -5.68 2.24 -5.28
N SER A 108 -6.48 1.50 -6.04
CA SER A 108 -7.95 1.50 -5.96
C SER A 108 -8.49 0.91 -4.67
N SER A 109 -7.67 0.15 -3.96
CA SER A 109 -7.98 -0.40 -2.64
C SER A 109 -6.71 -0.65 -1.83
N ILE A 110 -6.85 -0.65 -0.50
CA ILE A 110 -5.76 -1.01 0.40
C ILE A 110 -5.29 -2.46 0.19
N ARG A 111 -6.19 -3.34 -0.27
CA ARG A 111 -5.87 -4.72 -0.62
C ARG A 111 -4.88 -4.79 -1.78
N ASN A 112 -5.11 -4.03 -2.84
CA ASN A 112 -4.21 -3.99 -3.99
C ASN A 112 -2.86 -3.39 -3.63
N TYR A 113 -2.85 -2.37 -2.76
CA TYR A 113 -1.61 -1.84 -2.20
C TYR A 113 -0.77 -2.92 -1.51
N ILE A 114 -1.38 -3.72 -0.64
CA ILE A 114 -0.67 -4.84 0.02
C ILE A 114 -0.11 -5.81 -1.02
N ILE A 115 -0.86 -6.15 -2.06
CA ILE A 115 -0.39 -7.04 -3.13
C ILE A 115 0.78 -6.42 -3.91
N PHE A 116 0.75 -5.11 -4.18
CA PHE A 116 1.82 -4.42 -4.90
C PHE A 116 3.11 -4.41 -4.09
N GLU A 117 3.04 -4.13 -2.78
CA GLU A 117 4.19 -4.25 -1.89
C GLU A 117 4.79 -5.67 -1.91
N GLN A 118 3.95 -6.71 -1.87
CA GLN A 118 4.41 -8.10 -1.96
C GLN A 118 5.17 -8.38 -3.25
N ILE A 119 4.65 -7.89 -4.38
CA ILE A 119 5.30 -8.03 -5.68
C ILE A 119 6.65 -7.29 -5.67
N CYS A 120 6.68 -6.05 -5.19
CA CYS A 120 7.90 -5.26 -5.11
C CYS A 120 8.98 -5.96 -4.30
N ARG A 121 8.65 -6.39 -3.08
CA ARG A 121 9.61 -7.09 -2.21
C ARG A 121 10.06 -8.41 -2.81
N SER A 122 9.13 -9.18 -3.38
CA SER A 122 9.47 -10.43 -4.07
C SER A 122 10.42 -10.24 -5.25
N GLU A 123 10.29 -9.15 -6.01
CA GLU A 123 11.18 -8.86 -7.14
C GLU A 123 12.53 -8.28 -6.68
N PHE A 124 12.53 -7.34 -5.72
CA PHE A 124 13.77 -6.77 -5.20
C PHE A 124 14.64 -7.79 -4.45
N TYR A 125 14.05 -8.76 -3.74
CA TYR A 125 14.82 -9.84 -3.09
C TYR A 125 15.58 -10.75 -4.07
N LYS A 126 15.23 -10.74 -5.37
CA LYS A 126 15.93 -11.52 -6.40
C LYS A 126 17.13 -10.77 -6.99
N VAL A 127 17.20 -9.46 -6.81
CA VAL A 127 18.25 -8.62 -7.38
C VAL A 127 19.52 -8.75 -6.54
N LYS A 128 20.65 -9.06 -7.18
CA LYS A 128 21.94 -9.02 -6.50
C LYS A 128 22.35 -7.58 -6.24
N ALA A 129 23.03 -7.37 -5.11
CA ALA A 129 23.52 -6.05 -4.76
C ALA A 129 24.42 -5.47 -5.87
N TYR A 130 24.20 -4.20 -6.21
CA TYR A 130 25.00 -3.42 -7.17
C TYR A 130 24.87 -3.80 -8.66
N GLU A 131 23.86 -4.59 -9.05
CA GLU A 131 23.60 -4.93 -10.46
C GLU A 131 22.46 -4.07 -11.03
N GLU A 132 22.79 -2.92 -11.61
CA GLU A 132 21.81 -1.96 -12.18
C GLU A 132 20.91 -2.60 -13.25
N GLU A 133 21.47 -3.46 -14.12
CA GLU A 133 20.70 -4.16 -15.15
C GLU A 133 19.66 -5.12 -14.55
N GLU A 134 20.01 -5.83 -13.48
CA GLU A 134 19.07 -6.71 -12.77
C GLU A 134 17.95 -5.89 -12.11
N MET A 135 18.27 -4.69 -11.59
CA MET A 135 17.29 -3.79 -11.00
C MET A 135 16.28 -3.29 -12.03
N MET A 136 16.75 -2.77 -13.17
CA MET A 136 15.88 -2.32 -14.26
C MET A 136 14.98 -3.46 -14.75
N ALA A 137 15.53 -4.67 -14.90
CA ALA A 137 14.75 -5.84 -15.27
C ALA A 137 13.72 -6.23 -14.20
N ALA A 138 14.02 -6.06 -12.92
CA ALA A 138 13.07 -6.28 -11.83
C ALA A 138 11.90 -5.29 -11.89
N VAL A 139 12.17 -4.01 -12.07
CA VAL A 139 11.13 -2.97 -12.20
C VAL A 139 10.23 -3.23 -13.41
N SER A 140 10.82 -3.60 -14.56
CA SER A 140 10.06 -3.97 -15.74
C SER A 140 9.06 -5.11 -15.45
N ARG A 141 9.51 -6.18 -14.77
CA ARG A 141 8.63 -7.29 -14.34
C ARG A 141 7.58 -6.86 -13.31
N MET A 142 7.88 -5.93 -12.42
CA MET A 142 6.89 -5.38 -11.49
C MET A 142 5.79 -4.64 -12.24
N LYS A 143 6.16 -3.74 -13.16
CA LYS A 143 5.21 -2.95 -13.94
C LYS A 143 4.30 -3.83 -14.80
N GLU A 144 4.85 -4.88 -15.42
CA GLU A 144 4.05 -5.88 -16.14
C GLU A 144 2.97 -6.51 -15.25
N LYS A 145 3.31 -6.88 -14.01
CA LYS A 145 2.35 -7.44 -13.06
C LYS A 145 1.35 -6.41 -12.56
N PHE A 146 1.79 -5.17 -12.32
CA PHE A 146 0.95 -4.08 -11.86
C PHE A 146 -0.13 -3.75 -12.91
N VAL A 147 0.23 -3.62 -14.19
CA VAL A 147 -0.71 -3.40 -15.29
C VAL A 147 -1.78 -4.49 -15.38
N LEU A 148 -1.44 -5.74 -15.06
CA LEU A 148 -2.40 -6.86 -15.05
C LEU A 148 -3.36 -6.87 -13.85
N ILE A 149 -3.08 -6.08 -12.82
CA ILE A 149 -3.90 -5.97 -11.61
C ILE A 149 -4.68 -4.65 -11.65
N GLU A 150 -3.96 -3.55 -11.84
CA GLU A 150 -4.46 -2.19 -11.76
C GLU A 150 -3.52 -1.23 -12.51
N PRO A 151 -3.77 -0.95 -13.81
CA PRO A 151 -2.89 -0.09 -14.60
C PRO A 151 -2.88 1.38 -14.13
N GLU A 152 -3.97 1.86 -13.53
CA GLU A 152 -4.10 3.23 -13.02
C GLU A 152 -3.08 3.54 -11.91
N ALA A 153 -2.64 2.51 -11.18
CA ALA A 153 -1.59 2.62 -10.17
C ALA A 153 -0.22 3.01 -10.73
N LEU A 154 -0.03 2.95 -12.05
CA LEU A 154 1.18 3.38 -12.76
C LEU A 154 0.96 4.65 -13.62
N ALA A 155 -0.17 5.33 -13.46
CA ALA A 155 -0.39 6.60 -14.14
C ALA A 155 0.65 7.65 -13.70
N GLU A 156 0.98 8.58 -14.58
CA GLU A 156 1.95 9.65 -14.31
C GLU A 156 1.60 10.39 -13.01
N GLY A 157 2.57 10.49 -12.11
CA GLY A 157 2.39 11.17 -10.82
C GLY A 157 1.70 10.34 -9.73
N SER A 158 1.30 9.09 -10.00
CA SER A 158 0.91 8.13 -8.97
C SER A 158 2.10 7.76 -8.07
N TYR A 159 1.81 7.17 -6.90
CA TYR A 159 2.84 6.70 -5.98
C TYR A 159 3.80 5.70 -6.63
N TRP A 160 3.30 4.69 -7.34
CA TRP A 160 4.17 3.65 -7.89
C TRP A 160 4.98 4.13 -9.08
N ASP A 161 4.45 5.07 -9.87
CA ASP A 161 5.21 5.77 -10.90
C ASP A 161 6.43 6.48 -10.27
N GLN A 162 6.19 7.31 -9.24
CA GLN A 162 7.26 8.03 -8.55
C GLN A 162 8.22 7.12 -7.79
N TYR A 163 7.71 6.07 -7.16
CA TYR A 163 8.49 5.12 -6.37
C TYR A 163 9.43 4.28 -7.24
N LEU A 164 8.96 3.82 -8.39
CA LEU A 164 9.75 2.96 -9.28
C LEU A 164 10.69 3.76 -10.18
N PHE A 165 10.36 5.01 -10.51
CA PHE A 165 11.12 5.83 -11.46
C PHE A 165 12.64 5.89 -11.19
N PRO A 166 13.16 6.14 -9.96
CA PRO A 166 14.61 6.19 -9.71
C PRO A 166 15.34 4.91 -10.13
N TYR A 167 14.70 3.76 -9.92
CA TYR A 167 15.24 2.44 -10.29
C TYR A 167 15.24 2.20 -11.81
N GLU A 168 14.36 2.86 -12.55
CA GLU A 168 14.30 2.78 -14.03
C GLU A 168 15.41 3.57 -14.71
N ILE A 169 15.83 4.67 -14.08
CA ILE A 169 16.81 5.60 -14.66
C ILE A 169 18.23 5.44 -14.05
N GLY A 170 18.44 4.41 -13.22
CA GLY A 170 19.76 4.09 -12.64
C GLY A 170 20.22 5.08 -11.56
N PHE A 171 19.31 5.81 -10.92
CA PHE A 171 19.64 6.64 -9.76
C PHE A 171 19.39 5.83 -8.48
N LEU A 172 20.42 5.12 -8.02
CA LEU A 172 20.45 4.33 -6.78
C LEU A 172 21.52 4.87 -5.80
#